data_AF-A0A5N9CWR5-F1
#
_entry.id   AF-A0A5N9CWR5-F1
#
_cell.length_a   1.000
_cell.length_b   1.000
_cell.length_c   1.000
_cell.angle_alpha   90.00
_cell.angle_beta   90.00
_cell.angle_gamma   90.00
#
_symmetry.space_group_name_H-M   'P 1'
#
loop_
_entity.id
_entity.type
_entity.pdbx_description
1 polymer ?
#
loop_
_entity_poly.entity_id
_entity_poly.type
_entity_poly.pdbx_seq_one_letter_code
_entity_poly.pdbx_strand_id
1 'polypeptide(L)'
;MVLDYSSDEIAVVRRAIAPPPPKPPEWVIEAMRPAEGMPVPDHMPPFWKLSDLEMPLFMRLTGDPVVKALSRYAFFPEVFKRLQSGQDIPNLNFSGRARGKVAILEFPDRSIVIKPLQSSREDQIAKIAGEAGVGPVQLESLPGYLTEEFVPGTFFTELPADRLTEDFLSGIGFALGDLIRRLHQADIYYNDVTLSDPRGRSHFLVDEHGSCRLIDFGISVLLDRHPAVSREDVHNFVRTLP
;
A
#
# COMPACT_ATOMS: atom_id res chain seq x y z
N MET A 1 -6.29 -20.55 17.12
CA MET A 1 -4.90 -20.71 16.65
C MET A 1 -4.37 -19.31 16.46
N VAL A 2 -3.67 -18.80 17.46
CA VAL A 2 -3.30 -17.38 17.61
C VAL A 2 -1.82 -17.26 17.23
N LEU A 3 -1.42 -16.15 16.61
CA LEU A 3 -0.01 -15.79 16.40
C LEU A 3 0.70 -15.71 17.77
N ASP A 4 1.22 -16.83 18.26
CA ASP A 4 1.87 -16.96 19.56
C ASP A 4 3.37 -16.60 19.45
N TYR A 5 3.63 -15.32 19.19
CA TYR A 5 4.98 -14.77 19.14
C TYR A 5 5.17 -13.80 20.31
N SER A 6 6.32 -13.89 20.96
CA SER A 6 6.72 -12.90 21.96
C SER A 6 6.93 -11.52 21.33
N SER A 7 6.88 -10.46 22.13
CA SER A 7 7.16 -9.09 21.67
C SER A 7 8.53 -8.95 21.00
N ASP A 8 9.53 -9.68 21.49
CA ASP A 8 10.89 -9.68 20.92
C ASP A 8 10.94 -10.38 19.56
N GLU A 9 10.28 -11.53 19.42
CA GLU A 9 10.16 -12.21 18.13
C GLU A 9 9.44 -11.33 17.10
N ILE A 10 8.35 -10.66 17.49
CA ILE A 10 7.63 -9.74 16.59
C ILE A 10 8.55 -8.58 16.15
N ALA A 11 9.33 -8.02 17.07
CA ALA A 11 10.29 -6.96 16.74
C ALA A 11 11.39 -7.44 15.79
N VAL A 12 11.88 -8.67 15.96
CA VAL A 12 12.82 -9.32 15.05
C VAL A 12 12.20 -9.52 13.66
N VAL A 13 10.99 -10.08 13.58
CA VAL A 13 10.30 -10.30 12.30
C VAL A 13 10.09 -8.97 11.57
N ARG A 14 9.57 -7.94 12.26
CA ARG A 14 9.31 -6.61 11.67
C ARG A 14 10.58 -5.98 11.12
N ARG A 15 11.72 -6.09 11.83
CA ARG A 15 13.02 -5.60 11.33
C ARG A 15 13.52 -6.36 10.10
N ALA A 16 13.17 -7.64 9.95
CA ALA A 16 13.55 -8.42 8.78
C ALA A 16 12.75 -8.05 7.51
N ILE A 17 11.48 -7.67 7.68
CA ILE A 17 10.55 -7.38 6.57
C ILE A 17 10.36 -5.89 6.26
N ALA A 18 10.85 -4.98 7.10
CA ALA A 18 10.67 -3.54 6.98
C ALA A 18 12.00 -2.77 7.15
N PRO A 19 12.39 -1.89 6.20
CA PRO A 19 11.74 -1.62 4.91
C PRO A 19 11.68 -2.85 4.00
N PRO A 20 10.90 -2.81 2.89
CA PRO A 20 10.76 -3.96 2.00
C PRO A 20 12.13 -4.60 1.70
N PRO A 21 12.32 -5.89 2.00
CA PRO A 21 13.63 -6.51 1.85
C PRO A 21 14.00 -6.56 0.35
N PRO A 22 15.31 -6.46 0.03
CA PRO A 22 15.76 -6.70 -1.33
C PRO A 22 15.45 -8.14 -1.72
N LYS A 23 15.46 -8.41 -3.03
CA LYS A 23 15.32 -9.77 -3.56
C LYS A 23 16.36 -10.67 -2.89
N PRO A 24 15.96 -11.85 -2.35
CA PRO A 24 16.92 -12.78 -1.76
C PRO A 24 17.98 -13.19 -2.79
N PRO A 25 19.25 -13.34 -2.37
CA PRO A 25 20.29 -13.93 -3.21
C PRO A 25 19.89 -15.33 -3.70
N GLU A 26 20.32 -15.74 -4.89
CA GLU A 26 19.95 -17.03 -5.49
C GLU A 26 20.33 -18.22 -4.60
N TRP A 27 21.50 -18.18 -3.97
CA TRP A 27 21.93 -19.24 -3.05
C TRP A 27 21.03 -19.36 -1.80
N VAL A 28 20.45 -18.25 -1.32
CA VAL A 28 19.46 -18.27 -0.22
C VAL A 28 18.15 -18.91 -0.71
N ILE A 29 17.71 -18.57 -1.92
CA ILE A 29 16.52 -19.16 -2.53
C ILE A 29 16.69 -20.68 -2.64
N GLU A 30 17.86 -21.16 -3.10
CA GLU A 30 18.13 -22.61 -3.17
C GLU A 30 18.12 -23.26 -1.78
N ALA A 31 18.72 -22.63 -0.77
CA ALA A 31 18.72 -23.15 0.62
C ALA A 31 17.33 -23.16 1.28
N MET A 32 16.42 -22.29 0.84
CA MET A 32 15.04 -22.25 1.33
C MET A 32 14.12 -23.30 0.69
N ARG A 33 14.61 -24.11 -0.26
CA ARG A 33 13.80 -25.16 -0.90
C ARG A 33 13.56 -26.30 0.08
N PRO A 34 12.30 -26.80 0.21
CA PRO A 34 12.02 -27.95 1.07
C PRO A 34 12.76 -29.23 0.65
N ALA A 35 13.04 -29.38 -0.66
CA ALA A 35 13.83 -30.45 -1.25
C ALA A 35 14.36 -30.01 -2.63
N GLU A 36 15.36 -30.72 -3.16
CA GLU A 36 15.86 -30.48 -4.52
C GLU A 36 14.73 -30.58 -5.56
N GLY A 37 14.62 -29.57 -6.42
CA GLY A 37 13.56 -29.48 -7.43
C GLY A 37 12.21 -28.95 -6.94
N MET A 38 12.02 -28.72 -5.64
CA MET A 38 10.79 -28.12 -5.09
C MET A 38 10.89 -26.58 -5.04
N PRO A 39 9.82 -25.83 -5.34
CA PRO A 39 9.84 -24.38 -5.23
C PRO A 39 9.97 -23.93 -3.77
N VAL A 40 10.54 -22.74 -3.54
CA VAL A 40 10.48 -22.08 -2.24
C VAL A 40 9.02 -21.74 -1.94
N PRO A 41 8.51 -22.00 -0.72
CA PRO A 41 7.14 -21.61 -0.38
C PRO A 41 6.94 -20.10 -0.58
N ASP A 42 5.92 -19.71 -1.35
CA ASP A 42 5.71 -18.33 -1.80
C ASP A 42 5.61 -17.29 -0.67
N HIS A 43 5.23 -17.73 0.54
CA HIS A 43 5.11 -16.88 1.72
C HIS A 43 6.43 -16.59 2.42
N MET A 44 7.51 -17.33 2.13
CA MET A 44 8.78 -17.26 2.85
C MET A 44 9.82 -16.26 2.33
N PRO A 45 9.87 -15.85 1.04
CA PRO A 45 10.87 -14.92 0.54
C PRO A 45 11.02 -13.64 1.38
N PRO A 46 9.98 -12.99 1.92
CA PRO A 46 10.17 -11.81 2.77
C PRO A 46 10.99 -12.04 4.04
N PHE A 47 11.05 -13.27 4.55
CA PHE A 47 11.69 -13.62 5.82
C PHE A 47 13.11 -14.15 5.66
N TRP A 48 13.67 -14.12 4.45
CA TRP A 48 14.93 -14.78 4.12
C TRP A 48 16.09 -14.41 5.05
N LYS A 49 16.17 -13.15 5.53
CA LYS A 49 17.23 -12.71 6.45
C LYS A 49 17.20 -13.44 7.80
N LEU A 50 16.06 -14.01 8.19
CA LEU A 50 15.94 -14.75 9.45
C LEU A 50 16.56 -16.14 9.36
N SER A 51 16.80 -16.71 8.16
CA SER A 51 17.50 -17.99 8.05
C SER A 51 18.89 -17.94 8.67
N ASP A 52 19.57 -16.80 8.53
CA ASP A 52 20.94 -16.62 8.98
C ASP A 52 21.01 -16.04 10.40
N LEU A 53 20.04 -15.19 10.76
CA LEU A 53 20.04 -14.45 12.01
C LEU A 53 19.32 -15.19 13.14
N GLU A 54 18.20 -15.84 12.84
CA GLU A 54 17.23 -16.34 13.83
C GLU A 54 16.53 -17.61 13.30
N MET A 55 17.33 -18.63 12.97
CA MET A 55 16.86 -19.87 12.34
C MET A 55 15.66 -20.53 13.07
N PRO A 56 15.62 -20.62 14.42
CA PRO A 56 14.45 -21.18 15.12
C PRO A 56 13.15 -20.43 14.80
N LEU A 57 13.20 -19.10 14.75
CA LEU A 57 12.05 -18.26 14.40
C LEU A 57 11.66 -18.44 12.93
N PHE A 58 12.64 -18.50 12.02
CA PHE A 58 12.41 -18.78 10.60
C PHE A 58 11.67 -20.11 10.37
N MET A 59 12.06 -21.17 11.09
CA MET A 59 11.39 -22.48 11.00
C MET A 59 9.96 -22.44 11.55
N ARG A 60 9.71 -21.69 12.63
CA ARG A 60 8.35 -21.48 13.15
C ARG A 60 7.45 -20.79 12.12
N LEU A 61 7.93 -19.70 11.51
CA LEU A 61 7.21 -18.96 10.47
C LEU A 61 6.87 -19.83 9.26
N THR A 62 7.77 -20.74 8.89
CA THR A 62 7.58 -21.65 7.76
C THR A 62 6.37 -22.57 7.95
N GLY A 63 6.14 -23.04 9.18
CA GLY A 63 5.04 -23.93 9.53
C GLY A 63 3.71 -23.24 9.80
N ASP A 64 3.73 -21.96 10.18
CA ASP A 64 2.59 -21.21 10.68
C ASP A 64 1.48 -21.02 9.62
N PRO A 65 0.24 -21.50 9.87
CA PRO A 65 -0.88 -21.35 8.94
C PRO A 65 -1.26 -19.90 8.62
N VAL A 66 -1.13 -18.98 9.59
CA VAL A 66 -1.42 -17.56 9.40
C VAL A 66 -0.36 -16.94 8.49
N VAL A 67 0.90 -17.30 8.69
CA VAL A 67 2.01 -16.83 7.83
C VAL A 67 1.92 -17.44 6.44
N LYS A 68 1.44 -18.67 6.29
CA LYS A 68 1.15 -19.26 4.97
C LYS A 68 0.07 -18.48 4.22
N ALA A 69 -0.98 -18.06 4.92
CA ALA A 69 -2.09 -17.31 4.32
C ALA A 69 -1.72 -15.85 4.00
N LEU A 70 -1.00 -15.17 4.89
CA LEU A 70 -0.79 -13.73 4.83
C LEU A 70 0.67 -13.31 4.61
N SER A 71 1.62 -14.24 4.65
CA SER A 71 3.07 -13.95 4.60
C SER A 71 3.44 -12.81 5.57
N ARG A 72 4.27 -11.86 5.12
CA ARG A 72 4.67 -10.67 5.87
C ARG A 72 3.51 -9.79 6.33
N TYR A 73 2.36 -9.83 5.65
CA TYR A 73 1.23 -8.95 5.95
C TYR A 73 0.60 -9.27 7.32
N ALA A 74 0.78 -10.51 7.83
CA ALA A 74 0.37 -10.89 9.18
C ALA A 74 1.00 -10.01 10.28
N PHE A 75 2.18 -9.43 10.03
CA PHE A 75 2.98 -8.72 11.04
C PHE A 75 2.80 -7.21 11.03
N PHE A 76 1.97 -6.67 10.13
CA PHE A 76 1.62 -5.25 10.14
C PHE A 76 0.76 -4.90 11.36
N PRO A 77 0.92 -3.73 11.99
CA PRO A 77 0.27 -3.41 13.27
C PRO A 77 -1.24 -3.66 13.29
N GLU A 78 -1.96 -3.14 12.30
CA GLU A 78 -3.42 -3.28 12.17
C GLU A 78 -3.88 -4.73 11.98
N VAL A 79 -3.08 -5.53 11.28
CA VAL A 79 -3.40 -6.95 10.98
C VAL A 79 -3.07 -7.81 12.20
N PHE A 80 -1.87 -7.64 12.73
CA PHE A 80 -1.33 -8.42 13.84
C PHE A 80 -2.20 -8.27 15.10
N LYS A 81 -2.60 -7.03 15.43
CA LYS A 81 -3.46 -6.74 16.59
C LYS A 81 -4.81 -7.46 16.51
N ARG A 82 -5.41 -7.51 15.33
CA ARG A 82 -6.69 -8.19 15.09
C ARG A 82 -6.56 -9.71 15.23
N LEU A 83 -5.52 -10.28 14.65
CA LEU A 83 -5.20 -11.71 14.76
C LEU A 83 -4.91 -12.13 16.21
N GLN A 84 -4.18 -11.31 16.97
CA GLN A 84 -3.95 -11.54 18.40
C GLN A 84 -5.25 -11.48 19.23
N SER A 85 -6.20 -10.64 18.80
CA SER A 85 -7.51 -10.52 19.46
C SER A 85 -8.47 -11.67 19.11
N GLY A 86 -8.00 -12.67 18.35
CA GLY A 86 -8.78 -13.86 17.97
C GLY A 86 -9.75 -13.64 16.82
N GLN A 87 -9.61 -12.55 16.04
CA GLN A 87 -10.37 -12.38 14.81
C GLN A 87 -9.92 -13.38 13.73
N ASP A 88 -10.82 -13.66 12.79
CA ASP A 88 -10.54 -14.53 11.65
C ASP A 88 -9.42 -13.97 10.76
N ILE A 89 -8.75 -14.88 10.05
CA ILE A 89 -7.73 -14.53 9.07
C ILE A 89 -8.43 -13.79 7.91
N PRO A 90 -8.06 -12.52 7.61
CA PRO A 90 -8.65 -11.77 6.50
C PRO A 90 -8.32 -12.40 5.15
N ASN A 91 -9.16 -12.13 4.14
CA ASN A 91 -8.80 -12.48 2.77
C ASN A 91 -7.70 -11.53 2.28
N LEU A 92 -6.65 -12.10 1.69
CA LEU A 92 -5.55 -11.35 1.10
C LEU A 92 -5.66 -11.38 -0.43
N ASN A 93 -5.92 -10.21 -1.01
CA ASN A 93 -5.97 -9.98 -2.44
C ASN A 93 -4.82 -9.07 -2.88
N PHE A 94 -4.46 -9.14 -4.16
CA PHE A 94 -3.43 -8.27 -4.73
C PHE A 94 -3.96 -7.48 -5.91
N SER A 95 -3.65 -6.19 -5.94
CA SER A 95 -3.91 -5.32 -7.08
C SER A 95 -2.61 -4.67 -7.59
N GLY A 96 -2.66 -4.16 -8.83
CA GLY A 96 -1.53 -3.49 -9.50
C GLY A 96 -0.75 -4.39 -10.47
N ARG A 97 -0.28 -3.79 -11.58
CA ARG A 97 0.39 -4.53 -12.68
C ARG A 97 1.83 -4.11 -13.02
N ALA A 98 2.49 -3.18 -12.30
CA ALA A 98 3.84 -2.78 -12.72
C ALA A 98 4.82 -2.20 -11.66
N ARG A 99 4.38 -1.55 -10.58
CA ARG A 99 5.31 -0.93 -9.60
C ARG A 99 4.82 -1.17 -8.18
N GLY A 100 5.32 -2.26 -7.57
CA GLY A 100 4.89 -2.72 -6.26
C GLY A 100 3.58 -3.50 -6.31
N LYS A 101 3.53 -4.65 -5.62
CA LYS A 101 2.25 -5.35 -5.36
C LYS A 101 1.53 -4.57 -4.27
N VAL A 102 0.30 -4.12 -4.55
CA VAL A 102 -0.59 -3.56 -3.55
C VAL A 102 -1.36 -4.73 -2.93
N ALA A 103 -1.29 -4.88 -1.61
CA ALA A 103 -2.05 -5.89 -0.89
C ALA A 103 -3.34 -5.28 -0.36
N ILE A 104 -4.46 -5.95 -0.58
CA ILE A 104 -5.77 -5.61 -0.03
C ILE A 104 -6.11 -6.70 0.98
N LEU A 105 -6.34 -6.31 2.23
CA LEU A 105 -6.80 -7.23 3.29
C LEU A 105 -8.25 -6.92 3.64
N GLU A 106 -9.12 -7.91 3.45
CA GLU A 106 -10.55 -7.80 3.68
C GLU A 106 -10.90 -8.49 5.01
N PHE A 107 -11.28 -7.69 5.99
CA PHE A 107 -11.88 -8.14 7.24
C PHE A 107 -13.41 -8.10 7.13
N PRO A 108 -14.16 -8.78 8.01
CA PRO A 108 -15.62 -8.74 7.99
C PRO A 108 -16.23 -7.34 8.11
N ASP A 109 -15.55 -6.43 8.80
CA ASP A 109 -16.03 -5.08 9.13
C ASP A 109 -15.39 -3.97 8.27
N ARG A 110 -14.23 -4.22 7.65
CA ARG A 110 -13.51 -3.22 6.84
C ARG A 110 -12.45 -3.86 5.95
N SER A 111 -12.00 -3.12 4.95
CA SER A 111 -10.81 -3.47 4.16
C SER A 111 -9.70 -2.45 4.37
N ILE A 112 -8.45 -2.91 4.29
CA ILE A 112 -7.26 -2.05 4.33
C ILE A 112 -6.35 -2.35 3.15
N VAL A 113 -5.49 -1.39 2.82
CA VAL A 113 -4.49 -1.50 1.78
C VAL A 113 -3.09 -1.40 2.39
N ILE A 114 -2.17 -2.25 1.95
CA ILE A 114 -0.76 -2.20 2.31
C ILE A 114 0.08 -2.14 1.03
N LYS A 115 0.94 -1.13 0.92
CA LYS A 115 1.82 -0.93 -0.24
C LYS A 115 3.20 -0.40 0.18
N PRO A 116 4.28 -0.72 -0.55
CA PRO A 116 5.57 -0.11 -0.30
C PRO A 116 5.56 1.38 -0.68
N LEU A 117 6.38 2.20 -0.02
CA LEU A 117 6.60 3.58 -0.43
C LEU A 117 7.25 3.64 -1.82
N GLN A 118 6.83 4.61 -2.62
CA GLN A 118 7.35 4.93 -3.94
C GLN A 118 8.27 6.16 -3.94
N SER A 119 8.23 6.98 -2.89
CA SER A 119 9.14 8.10 -2.67
C SER A 119 9.40 8.33 -1.17
N SER A 120 10.47 9.08 -0.85
CA SER A 120 10.90 9.28 0.54
C SER A 120 9.92 10.08 1.41
N ARG A 121 8.99 10.82 0.79
CA ARG A 121 7.99 11.66 1.49
C ARG A 121 6.56 11.22 1.25
N GLU A 122 6.33 10.09 0.59
CA GLU A 122 4.96 9.63 0.27
C GLU A 122 4.12 9.45 1.55
N ASP A 123 4.71 8.97 2.63
CA ASP A 123 4.03 8.80 3.93
C ASP A 123 3.54 10.11 4.52
N GLN A 124 4.38 11.14 4.49
CA GLN A 124 4.00 12.49 4.92
C GLN A 124 2.87 13.04 4.04
N ILE A 125 2.99 12.90 2.71
CA ILE A 125 2.02 13.42 1.75
C ILE A 125 0.67 12.71 1.89
N ALA A 126 0.68 11.38 1.90
CA ALA A 126 -0.52 10.56 2.02
C ALA A 126 -1.25 10.84 3.34
N LYS A 127 -0.52 11.06 4.44
CA LYS A 127 -1.10 11.45 5.72
C LYS A 127 -1.80 12.79 5.64
N ILE A 128 -1.14 13.83 5.14
CA ILE A 128 -1.73 15.18 4.99
C ILE A 128 -2.96 15.12 4.07
N ALA A 129 -2.86 14.41 2.95
CA ALA A 129 -3.98 14.23 2.02
C ALA A 129 -5.16 13.50 2.66
N GLY A 130 -4.90 12.48 3.50
CA GLY A 130 -5.92 11.78 4.28
C GLY A 130 -6.62 12.69 5.30
N GLU A 131 -5.84 13.46 6.06
CA GLU A 131 -6.35 14.43 7.05
C GLU A 131 -7.17 15.56 6.39
N ALA A 132 -6.83 15.94 5.15
CA ALA A 132 -7.59 16.89 4.35
C ALA A 132 -8.87 16.30 3.72
N GLY A 133 -9.16 15.00 3.95
CA GLY A 133 -10.28 14.30 3.34
C GLY A 133 -10.17 14.15 1.82
N VAL A 134 -8.95 14.13 1.29
CA VAL A 134 -8.66 13.98 -0.14
C VAL A 134 -8.23 12.54 -0.45
N GLY A 135 -7.18 12.09 0.24
CA GLY A 135 -6.61 10.75 0.13
C GLY A 135 -7.16 9.77 1.16
N PRO A 136 -6.81 8.48 1.12
CA PRO A 136 -7.17 7.50 2.13
C PRO A 136 -6.67 7.90 3.53
N VAL A 137 -7.44 7.60 4.57
CA VAL A 137 -6.97 7.67 5.97
C VAL A 137 -5.82 6.70 6.16
N GLN A 138 -4.71 7.21 6.70
CA GLN A 138 -3.51 6.43 6.99
C GLN A 138 -3.61 5.77 8.37
N LEU A 139 -3.19 4.51 8.46
CA LEU A 139 -3.17 3.67 9.64
C LEU A 139 -1.72 3.39 10.07
N GLU A 140 -1.53 2.79 11.24
CA GLU A 140 -0.20 2.41 11.71
C GLU A 140 0.46 1.39 10.76
N SER A 141 1.67 1.69 10.29
CA SER A 141 2.38 0.88 9.30
C SER A 141 3.81 0.55 9.72
N LEU A 142 4.46 -0.32 8.95
CA LEU A 142 5.88 -0.63 9.11
C LEU A 142 6.74 0.34 8.29
N PRO A 143 7.99 0.62 8.70
CA PRO A 143 8.89 1.47 7.93
C PRO A 143 8.99 1.04 6.45
N GLY A 144 8.98 1.99 5.52
CA GLY A 144 9.05 1.68 4.08
C GLY A 144 7.72 1.24 3.45
N TYR A 145 6.61 1.28 4.19
CA TYR A 145 5.27 0.95 3.72
C TYR A 145 4.25 2.03 4.11
N LEU A 146 3.11 1.98 3.42
CA LEU A 146 1.85 2.57 3.87
C LEU A 146 0.87 1.47 4.24
N THR A 147 0.07 1.76 5.25
CA THR A 147 -1.14 1.02 5.59
C THR A 147 -2.26 2.05 5.61
N GLU A 148 -3.27 1.85 4.77
CA GLU A 148 -4.32 2.84 4.56
C GLU A 148 -5.69 2.18 4.55
N GLU A 149 -6.74 2.96 4.80
CA GLU A 149 -8.10 2.49 4.60
C GLU A 149 -8.30 2.10 3.13
N PHE A 150 -9.14 1.08 2.89
CA PHE A 150 -9.63 0.85 1.55
C PHE A 150 -10.70 1.89 1.21
N VAL A 151 -10.50 2.63 0.12
CA VAL A 151 -11.48 3.60 -0.36
C VAL A 151 -12.44 2.90 -1.34
N PRO A 152 -13.73 2.76 -1.01
CA PRO A 152 -14.71 2.21 -1.93
C PRO A 152 -15.01 3.20 -3.07
N GLY A 153 -15.35 2.67 -4.23
CA GLY A 153 -15.75 3.48 -5.38
C GLY A 153 -15.42 2.79 -6.70
N THR A 154 -15.84 3.43 -7.79
CA THR A 154 -15.50 3.04 -9.16
C THR A 154 -14.45 4.01 -9.67
N PHE A 155 -13.44 3.50 -10.38
CA PHE A 155 -12.51 4.38 -11.08
C PHE A 155 -13.27 5.24 -12.09
N PHE A 156 -12.91 6.53 -12.19
CA PHE A 156 -13.61 7.47 -13.06
C PHE A 156 -13.72 6.96 -14.52
N THR A 157 -12.67 6.30 -15.03
CA THR A 157 -12.63 5.70 -16.37
C THR A 157 -13.51 4.47 -16.56
N GLU A 158 -14.00 3.89 -15.47
CA GLU A 158 -14.83 2.68 -15.44
C GLU A 158 -16.28 2.99 -15.05
N LEU A 159 -16.64 4.27 -14.90
CA LEU A 159 -18.00 4.69 -14.61
C LEU A 159 -18.95 4.25 -15.74
N PRO A 160 -20.12 3.68 -15.40
CA PRO A 160 -21.04 3.14 -16.40
C PRO A 160 -21.68 4.28 -17.20
N ALA A 161 -21.87 4.05 -18.50
CA ALA A 161 -22.25 5.09 -19.47
C ALA A 161 -23.59 5.78 -19.16
N ASP A 162 -24.52 5.07 -18.51
CA ASP A 162 -25.82 5.58 -18.07
C ASP A 162 -25.73 6.59 -16.92
N ARG A 163 -24.61 6.61 -16.17
CA ARG A 163 -24.33 7.61 -15.14
C ARG A 163 -23.67 8.87 -15.67
N LEU A 164 -23.13 8.88 -16.89
CA LEU A 164 -22.34 9.98 -17.45
C LEU A 164 -23.22 11.14 -17.99
N THR A 165 -24.14 11.63 -17.17
CA THR A 165 -24.95 12.81 -17.48
C THR A 165 -24.15 14.09 -17.29
N GLU A 166 -24.56 15.18 -17.96
CA GLU A 166 -23.89 16.48 -17.84
C GLU A 166 -23.87 16.99 -16.40
N ASP A 167 -24.99 16.87 -15.67
CA ASP A 167 -25.08 17.26 -14.26
C ASP A 167 -24.14 16.46 -13.37
N PHE A 168 -24.08 15.14 -13.57
CA PHE A 168 -23.21 14.25 -12.80
C PHE A 168 -21.73 14.56 -13.05
N LEU A 169 -21.35 14.71 -14.32
CA LEU A 169 -19.98 15.09 -14.70
C LEU A 169 -19.58 16.47 -14.20
N SER A 170 -20.52 17.43 -14.21
CA SER A 170 -20.30 18.76 -13.64
C SER A 170 -20.05 18.69 -12.13
N GLY A 171 -20.83 17.86 -11.42
CA GLY A 171 -20.63 17.59 -9.99
C GLY A 171 -19.26 16.96 -9.70
N ILE A 172 -18.86 15.95 -10.48
CA ILE A 172 -17.53 15.32 -10.37
C ILE A 172 -16.43 16.36 -10.62
N GLY A 173 -16.56 17.19 -11.66
CA GLY A 173 -15.57 18.21 -11.98
C GLY A 173 -15.40 19.23 -10.86
N PHE A 174 -16.51 19.67 -10.25
CA PHE A 174 -16.49 20.54 -9.08
C PHE A 174 -15.80 19.87 -7.88
N ALA A 175 -16.15 18.61 -7.59
CA ALA A 175 -15.56 17.85 -6.49
C ALA A 175 -14.06 17.65 -6.67
N LEU A 176 -13.61 17.30 -7.89
CA LEU A 176 -12.19 17.19 -8.22
C LEU A 176 -11.46 18.52 -8.01
N GLY A 177 -12.03 19.63 -8.48
CA GLY A 177 -11.47 20.96 -8.28
C GLY A 177 -11.28 21.29 -6.79
N ASP A 178 -12.26 20.92 -5.96
CA ASP A 178 -12.17 21.10 -4.51
C ASP A 178 -11.09 20.22 -3.85
N LEU A 179 -10.95 18.95 -4.27
CA LEU A 179 -9.88 18.06 -3.80
C LEU A 179 -8.50 18.63 -4.13
N ILE A 180 -8.28 19.06 -5.39
CA ILE A 180 -7.01 19.65 -5.82
C ILE A 180 -6.73 20.96 -5.07
N ARG A 181 -7.75 21.80 -4.86
CA ARG A 181 -7.63 23.03 -4.06
C ARG A 181 -7.16 22.72 -2.64
N ARG A 182 -7.73 21.70 -1.98
CA ARG A 182 -7.33 21.29 -0.63
C ARG A 182 -5.89 20.77 -0.57
N LEU A 183 -5.44 20.03 -1.57
CA LEU A 183 -4.03 19.60 -1.66
C LEU A 183 -3.09 20.79 -1.84
N HIS A 184 -3.41 21.73 -2.73
CA HIS A 184 -2.61 22.94 -2.92
C HIS A 184 -2.56 23.82 -1.66
N GLN A 185 -3.63 23.89 -0.88
CA GLN A 185 -3.64 24.60 0.41
C GLN A 185 -2.72 23.94 1.45
N ALA A 186 -2.38 22.67 1.26
CA ALA A 186 -1.43 21.93 2.08
C ALA A 186 -0.05 21.80 1.40
N ASP A 187 0.25 22.64 0.41
CA ASP A 187 1.48 22.64 -0.38
C ASP A 187 1.76 21.31 -1.12
N ILE A 188 0.73 20.50 -1.39
CA ILE A 188 0.87 19.23 -2.11
C ILE A 188 0.54 19.44 -3.58
N TYR A 189 1.52 19.19 -4.44
CA TYR A 189 1.30 18.99 -5.86
C TYR A 189 1.04 17.51 -6.13
N TYR A 190 -0.23 17.17 -6.42
CA TYR A 190 -0.61 15.82 -6.78
C TYR A 190 -0.20 15.56 -8.23
N ASN A 191 0.89 14.84 -8.40
CA ASN A 191 1.54 14.69 -9.70
C ASN A 191 1.19 13.39 -10.43
N ASP A 192 0.34 12.56 -9.83
CA ASP A 192 -0.14 11.31 -10.43
C ASP A 192 -1.59 11.42 -10.90
N VAL A 193 -1.97 12.59 -11.43
CA VAL A 193 -3.31 12.83 -11.98
C VAL A 193 -3.46 12.02 -13.28
N THR A 194 -3.74 10.74 -13.14
CA THR A 194 -4.35 9.95 -14.18
C THR A 194 -5.86 10.08 -13.99
N LEU A 195 -6.46 11.13 -14.58
CA LEU A 195 -7.91 11.09 -14.78
C LEU A 195 -8.26 9.95 -15.73
N SER A 196 -7.47 9.82 -16.79
CA SER A 196 -7.41 8.68 -17.68
C SER A 196 -6.05 8.66 -18.34
N ASP A 197 -5.29 7.58 -18.18
CA ASP A 197 -4.10 7.34 -19.00
C ASP A 197 -4.46 6.65 -20.33
N PRO A 198 -3.53 6.53 -21.31
CA PRO A 198 -3.81 5.87 -22.59
C PRO A 198 -4.22 4.39 -22.47
N ARG A 199 -4.11 3.78 -21.29
CA ARG A 199 -4.52 2.41 -20.98
C ARG A 199 -5.82 2.38 -20.14
N GLY A 200 -6.48 3.52 -19.95
CA GLY A 200 -7.72 3.65 -19.19
C GLY A 200 -7.54 3.61 -17.67
N ARG A 201 -6.32 3.75 -17.15
CA ARG A 201 -6.06 3.76 -15.71
C ARG A 201 -6.47 5.10 -15.09
N SER A 202 -6.99 5.03 -13.86
CA SER A 202 -7.32 6.20 -13.08
C SER A 202 -6.95 6.00 -11.61
N HIS A 203 -6.50 7.07 -10.96
CA HIS A 203 -6.34 7.13 -9.50
C HIS A 203 -7.44 7.98 -8.84
N PHE A 204 -8.50 8.25 -9.61
CA PHE A 204 -9.65 9.02 -9.18
C PHE A 204 -10.85 8.08 -8.98
N LEU A 205 -11.30 7.97 -7.74
CA LEU A 205 -12.43 7.13 -7.35
C LEU A 205 -13.68 8.00 -7.16
N VAL A 206 -14.79 7.51 -7.69
CA VAL A 206 -16.12 8.10 -7.56
C VAL A 206 -17.08 7.07 -6.97
N ASP A 207 -17.76 7.40 -5.90
CA ASP A 207 -18.77 6.52 -5.30
C ASP A 207 -20.14 6.61 -6.00
N GLU A 208 -21.12 5.87 -5.52
CA GLU A 208 -22.49 5.86 -6.06
C GLU A 208 -23.21 7.21 -5.91
N HIS A 209 -22.80 8.03 -4.95
CA HIS A 209 -23.38 9.34 -4.64
C HIS A 209 -22.62 10.52 -5.27
N GLY A 210 -21.54 10.24 -6.02
CA GLY A 210 -20.70 11.27 -6.64
C GLY A 210 -19.64 11.85 -5.71
N SER A 211 -19.46 11.30 -4.50
CA SER A 211 -18.31 11.64 -3.66
C SER A 211 -17.03 11.13 -4.31
N CYS A 212 -15.97 11.89 -4.13
CA CYS A 212 -14.76 11.78 -4.92
C CYS A 212 -13.54 11.65 -4.00
N ARG A 213 -12.60 10.75 -4.33
CA ARG A 213 -11.35 10.55 -3.59
C ARG A 213 -10.19 10.33 -4.56
N LEU A 214 -9.00 10.78 -4.17
CA LEU A 214 -7.75 10.53 -4.90
C LEU A 214 -6.95 9.46 -4.16
N ILE A 215 -6.34 8.54 -4.90
CA ILE A 215 -5.44 7.52 -4.34
C ILE A 215 -4.05 7.63 -4.99
N ASP A 216 -3.10 6.83 -4.50
CA ASP A 216 -1.73 6.77 -5.04
C ASP A 216 -1.00 8.13 -5.10
N PHE A 217 -0.41 8.50 -3.96
CA PHE A 217 0.37 9.73 -3.81
C PHE A 217 1.87 9.51 -4.05
N GLY A 218 2.27 8.34 -4.55
CA GLY A 218 3.67 7.89 -4.58
C GLY A 218 4.65 8.83 -5.25
N ILE A 219 4.15 9.69 -6.13
CA ILE A 219 4.94 10.59 -6.98
C ILE A 219 4.56 12.05 -6.80
N SER A 220 3.62 12.30 -5.88
CA SER A 220 3.24 13.64 -5.49
C SER A 220 4.41 14.34 -4.81
N VAL A 221 4.37 15.67 -4.82
CA VAL A 221 5.46 16.50 -4.32
C VAL A 221 4.93 17.42 -3.23
N LEU A 222 5.64 17.49 -2.11
CA LEU A 222 5.36 18.45 -1.04
C LEU A 222 6.26 19.67 -1.23
N LEU A 223 5.63 20.82 -1.46
CA LEU A 223 6.24 22.10 -1.85
C LEU A 223 6.56 22.99 -0.65
N ASP A 224 6.45 22.46 0.58
CA ASP A 224 6.76 23.13 1.84
C ASP A 224 8.20 23.69 1.95
N ARG A 225 9.09 23.25 1.05
CA ARG A 225 10.49 23.67 0.97
C ARG A 225 10.82 24.46 -0.29
N HIS A 226 9.86 24.79 -1.14
CA HIS A 226 10.11 25.51 -2.38
C HIS A 226 10.81 26.87 -2.12
N PRO A 227 11.88 27.23 -2.88
CA PRO A 227 12.43 26.52 -4.06
C PRO A 227 13.50 25.45 -3.74
N ALA A 228 13.85 25.22 -2.48
CA ALA A 228 14.84 24.24 -2.05
C ALA A 228 14.28 22.80 -2.01
N VAL A 229 13.80 22.31 -3.16
CA VAL A 229 13.28 20.95 -3.33
C VAL A 229 14.41 19.93 -3.55
N SER A 230 14.17 18.66 -3.19
CA SER A 230 15.17 17.60 -3.35
C SER A 230 15.30 17.14 -4.81
N ARG A 231 16.37 16.40 -5.14
CA ARG A 231 16.51 15.77 -6.46
C ARG A 231 15.40 14.76 -6.75
N GLU A 232 14.92 14.06 -5.73
CA GLU A 232 13.81 13.12 -5.87
C GLU A 232 12.51 13.87 -6.18
N ASP A 233 12.24 14.99 -5.50
CA ASP A 233 11.08 15.86 -5.77
C ASP A 233 11.10 16.38 -7.21
N VAL A 234 12.27 16.84 -7.70
CA VAL A 234 12.44 17.27 -9.09
C VAL A 234 12.19 16.12 -10.05
N HIS A 235 12.77 14.94 -9.81
CA HIS A 235 12.55 13.76 -10.65
C HIS A 235 11.08 13.35 -10.68
N ASN A 236 10.41 13.34 -9.52
CA ASN A 236 9.00 13.05 -9.41
C ASN A 236 8.16 14.08 -10.15
N PHE A 237 8.49 15.37 -10.04
CA PHE A 237 7.82 16.44 -10.78
C PHE A 237 7.93 16.27 -12.30
N VAL A 238 9.14 16.05 -12.83
CA VAL A 238 9.37 16.06 -14.29
C VAL A 238 8.90 14.81 -15.03
N ARG A 239 8.82 13.65 -14.35
CA ARG A 239 8.54 12.37 -15.03
C ARG A 239 7.11 12.19 -15.54
N THR A 240 6.22 13.12 -15.20
CA THR A 240 4.82 13.17 -15.63
C THR A 240 4.53 14.40 -16.49
N LEU A 241 5.55 15.24 -16.73
CA LEU A 241 5.44 16.29 -17.74
C LEU A 241 5.39 15.62 -19.13
N PRO A 242 4.50 16.09 -20.02
CA PRO A 242 4.34 15.55 -21.36
C PRO A 242 5.57 15.73 -22.25
#